data_AF-A0AAE6MH35-F1
#
_entry.id   AF-A0AAE6MH35-F1
#
_cell.length_a   1.000
_cell.length_b   1.000
_cell.length_c   1.000
_cell.angle_alpha   90.00
_cell.angle_beta   90.00
_cell.angle_gamma   90.00
#
_symmetry.space_group_name_H-M   'P 1'
#
loop_
_entity.id
_entity.type
_entity.pdbx_description
1 polymer ?
#
loop_
_entity_poly.entity_id
_entity_poly.type
_entity_poly.pdbx_seq_one_letter_code
_entity_poly.pdbx_strand_id
1 'polypeptide(L)'
;METLQESVVNTIREKCSSDWTLSVFNSHVIVNLPKTAEDQRAAYNTVKKQITACIKEHLPERSTDISIEVRSGSLNCGFKLGATL
;
A
#
# COMPACT_ATOMS: atom_id res chain seq x y z
N MET A 1 18.72 7.09 10.14
CA MET A 1 18.16 7.79 8.98
C MET A 1 16.98 6.94 8.54
N GLU A 2 15.75 7.43 8.64
CA GLU A 2 14.56 6.67 8.26
C GLU A 2 14.55 6.46 6.73
N THR A 3 14.34 5.23 6.29
CA THR A 3 14.22 4.91 4.87
C THR A 3 12.89 5.42 4.32
N LEU A 4 12.83 5.64 3.00
CA LEU A 4 11.58 6.03 2.33
C LEU A 4 10.44 5.05 2.65
N GLN A 5 10.74 3.75 2.66
CA GLN A 5 9.78 2.68 2.90
C GLN A 5 9.26 2.67 4.34
N GLU A 6 10.11 2.95 5.32
CA GLU A 6 9.69 3.09 6.73
C GLU A 6 8.72 4.26 6.91
N SER A 7 9.03 5.42 6.30
CA SER A 7 8.15 6.60 6.34
C SER A 7 6.78 6.32 5.69
N VAL A 8 6.77 5.57 4.58
CA VAL A 8 5.54 5.14 3.92
C VAL A 8 4.76 4.15 4.77
N VAL A 9 5.40 3.17 5.40
CA VAL A 9 4.74 2.22 6.32
C VAL A 9 4.12 2.94 7.50
N ASN A 10 4.85 3.88 8.11
CA ASN A 10 4.36 4.68 9.24
C ASN A 10 3.16 5.52 8.81
N THR A 11 3.24 6.18 7.65
CA THR A 11 2.12 6.94 7.08
C THR A 11 0.90 6.06 6.83
N ILE A 12 1.08 4.87 6.23
CA ILE A 12 -0.04 3.94 5.98
C ILE A 12 -0.69 3.49 7.28
N ARG A 13 0.12 3.13 8.27
CA ARG A 13 -0.35 2.67 9.58
C ARG A 13 -1.11 3.75 10.34
N GLU A 14 -0.59 4.97 10.35
CA GLU A 14 -1.13 6.06 11.18
C GLU A 14 -2.26 6.83 10.52
N LYS A 15 -2.25 6.91 9.18
CA LYS A 15 -3.15 7.82 8.43
C LYS A 15 -4.07 7.12 7.45
N CYS A 16 -3.67 5.96 6.89
CA CYS A 16 -4.46 5.32 5.83
C CYS A 16 -5.36 4.19 6.36
N SER A 17 -4.80 3.27 7.16
CA SER A 17 -5.56 2.17 7.79
C SER A 17 -4.72 1.48 8.87
N SER A 18 -5.27 1.37 10.07
CA SER A 18 -4.69 0.63 11.20
C SER A 18 -4.82 -0.89 11.08
N ASP A 19 -5.72 -1.36 10.23
CA ASP A 19 -6.18 -2.77 10.24
C ASP A 19 -5.35 -3.66 9.31
N TRP A 20 -4.45 -3.07 8.52
CA TRP A 20 -3.58 -3.80 7.60
C TRP A 20 -2.26 -4.18 8.24
N THR A 21 -1.82 -5.40 7.95
CA THR A 21 -0.48 -5.83 8.35
C THR A 21 0.53 -5.41 7.28
N LEU A 22 1.38 -4.45 7.63
CA LEU A 22 2.36 -3.86 6.74
C LEU A 22 3.74 -4.46 6.96
N SER A 23 4.49 -4.66 5.87
CA SER A 23 5.89 -5.07 5.93
C SER A 23 6.68 -4.43 4.78
N VAL A 24 7.99 -4.34 4.92
CA VAL A 24 8.89 -3.88 3.85
C VAL A 24 9.68 -5.06 3.34
N PHE A 25 9.75 -5.22 2.03
CA PHE A 25 10.63 -6.19 1.40
C PHE A 25 11.33 -5.55 0.20
N ASN A 26 12.67 -5.52 0.25
CA ASN A 26 13.48 -4.75 -0.70
C ASN A 26 12.97 -3.30 -0.80
N SER A 27 12.61 -2.86 -2.01
CA SER A 27 12.11 -1.51 -2.29
C SER A 27 10.57 -1.41 -2.26
N HIS A 28 9.86 -2.45 -1.81
CA HIS A 28 8.40 -2.55 -1.87
C HIS A 28 7.79 -2.53 -0.47
N VAL A 29 6.63 -1.86 -0.34
CA VAL A 29 5.78 -1.96 0.84
C VAL A 29 4.71 -3.01 0.57
N ILE A 30 4.66 -4.04 1.42
CA ILE A 30 3.70 -5.13 1.35
C ILE A 30 2.55 -4.84 2.32
N VAL A 31 1.33 -4.90 1.80
CA VAL A 31 0.07 -4.74 2.52
C VAL A 31 -0.62 -6.09 2.54
N ASN A 32 -0.63 -6.74 3.70
CA ASN A 32 -1.32 -8.01 3.88
C ASN A 32 -2.73 -7.76 4.38
N LEU A 33 -3.71 -8.18 3.60
CA LEU A 33 -5.12 -8.14 3.96
C LEU A 33 -5.53 -9.46 4.63
N PRO A 34 -6.47 -9.43 5.58
CA PRO A 34 -7.05 -10.65 6.10
C PRO A 34 -7.65 -11.46 4.95
N LYS A 35 -7.50 -12.79 5.02
CA LYS A 35 -8.06 -13.72 4.03
C LYS A 35 -9.59 -13.79 4.24
N THR A 36 -10.31 -12.86 3.63
CA THR A 36 -11.79 -12.90 3.60
C THR A 36 -12.26 -13.66 2.37
N ALA A 37 -13.47 -14.23 2.44
CA ALA A 37 -14.12 -14.92 1.31
C ALA A 37 -14.62 -13.95 0.22
N GLU A 38 -14.33 -12.66 0.35
CA GLU A 38 -14.73 -11.62 -0.60
C GLU A 38 -13.89 -11.65 -1.88
N ASP A 39 -14.41 -11.00 -2.92
CA ASP A 39 -13.73 -10.81 -4.19
C ASP A 39 -12.37 -10.11 -3.97
N GLN A 40 -11.30 -10.90 -4.06
CA GLN A 40 -9.92 -10.47 -3.84
C GLN A 40 -9.54 -9.30 -4.77
N ARG A 41 -10.13 -9.23 -5.96
CA ARG A 41 -9.87 -8.15 -6.93
C ARG A 41 -10.56 -6.85 -6.49
N ALA A 42 -11.77 -6.94 -5.94
CA ALA A 42 -12.44 -5.79 -5.35
C ALA A 42 -11.65 -5.24 -4.15
N ALA A 43 -11.20 -6.12 -3.24
CA ALA A 43 -10.36 -5.75 -2.11
C ALA A 43 -9.06 -5.06 -2.55
N TYR A 44 -8.37 -5.61 -3.55
CA TYR A 44 -7.18 -5.01 -4.15
C TYR A 44 -7.44 -3.58 -4.67
N ASN A 45 -8.51 -3.39 -5.44
CA ASN A 45 -8.85 -2.08 -6.02
C ASN A 45 -9.16 -1.04 -4.94
N THR A 46 -9.87 -1.44 -3.87
CA THR A 46 -10.17 -0.59 -2.72
C THR A 46 -8.88 -0.14 -2.02
N VAL A 47 -8.00 -1.08 -1.71
CA VAL A 47 -6.71 -0.80 -1.05
C VAL A 47 -5.83 0.08 -1.92
N LYS A 48 -5.74 -0.21 -3.22
CA LYS A 48 -5.02 0.63 -4.18
C LYS A 48 -5.53 2.07 -4.14
N LYS A 49 -6.85 2.28 -4.18
CA LYS A 49 -7.45 3.62 -4.14
C LYS A 49 -7.16 4.34 -2.83
N GLN A 50 -7.33 3.66 -1.70
CA GLN A 50 -7.11 4.24 -0.36
C GLN A 50 -5.65 4.63 -0.13
N ILE A 51 -4.71 3.73 -0.42
CA ILE A 51 -3.27 4.03 -0.28
C ILE A 51 -2.87 5.16 -1.23
N THR A 52 -3.35 5.13 -2.48
CA THR A 52 -3.03 6.19 -3.44
C THR A 52 -3.51 7.56 -2.97
N ALA A 53 -4.74 7.66 -2.46
CA ALA A 53 -5.28 8.92 -1.96
C ALA A 53 -4.49 9.40 -0.72
N CYS A 54 -4.28 8.52 0.24
CA CYS A 54 -3.62 8.84 1.51
C CYS A 54 -2.15 9.24 1.33
N ILE A 55 -1.39 8.56 0.48
CA ILE A 55 0.00 8.94 0.19
C ILE A 55 0.06 10.25 -0.60
N LYS A 56 -0.89 10.51 -1.52
CA LYS A 56 -0.97 11.82 -2.18
C LYS A 56 -1.25 12.95 -1.19
N GLU A 57 -2.01 12.70 -0.13
CA GLU A 57 -2.34 13.69 0.90
C GLU A 57 -1.16 13.95 1.85
N HIS A 58 -0.47 12.91 2.32
CA HIS A 58 0.52 13.03 3.40
C HIS A 58 1.98 12.97 2.94
N LEU A 59 2.25 12.42 1.75
CA LEU A 59 3.59 12.31 1.16
C LEU A 59 3.57 12.66 -0.35
N PRO A 60 3.04 13.82 -0.75
CA PRO A 60 2.84 14.18 -2.16
C PRO A 60 4.13 14.14 -3.00
N GLU A 61 5.23 14.65 -2.44
CA GLU A 61 6.53 14.78 -3.12
C GLU A 61 7.21 13.44 -3.42
N ARG A 62 6.77 12.36 -2.79
CA ARG A 62 7.41 11.03 -2.88
C ARG A 62 6.50 9.97 -3.48
N SER A 63 5.33 10.39 -3.97
CA SER A 63 4.30 9.50 -4.46
C SER A 63 4.68 8.72 -5.72
N THR A 64 5.73 9.09 -6.46
CA THR A 64 6.13 8.42 -7.72
C THR A 64 7.08 7.23 -7.57
N ASP A 65 7.79 7.14 -6.43
CA ASP A 65 8.86 6.15 -6.22
C ASP A 65 8.43 4.95 -5.39
N ILE A 66 7.16 4.90 -5.00
CA ILE A 66 6.65 3.91 -4.04
C ILE A 66 6.01 2.75 -4.79
N SER A 67 6.57 1.56 -4.58
CA SER A 67 5.99 0.29 -5.04
C SER A 67 5.23 -0.36 -3.89
N ILE A 68 3.95 -0.63 -4.11
CA ILE A 68 3.06 -1.31 -3.16
C ILE A 68 2.73 -2.69 -3.70
N GLU A 69 2.78 -3.70 -2.84
CA GLU A 69 2.29 -5.04 -3.12
C GLU A 69 1.16 -5.38 -2.15
N VAL A 70 0.00 -5.75 -2.67
CA VAL A 70 -1.14 -6.18 -1.88
C VAL A 70 -1.23 -7.68 -1.93
N ARG A 71 -1.29 -8.31 -0.76
CA ARG A 71 -1.44 -9.75 -0.59
C ARG A 71 -2.76 -10.07 0.09
N SER A 72 -3.54 -10.96 -0.51
CA SER A 72 -4.78 -11.49 0.07
C SER A 72 -4.98 -12.95 -0.36
N GLY A 73 -4.77 -13.88 0.57
CA GLY A 73 -4.83 -15.31 0.28
C GLY A 73 -3.81 -15.73 -0.78
N SER A 74 -4.28 -16.14 -1.96
CA SER A 74 -3.45 -16.49 -3.12
C SER A 74 -3.15 -15.33 -4.06
N LEU A 75 -3.82 -14.19 -3.88
CA LEU A 75 -3.63 -13.00 -4.72
C LEU A 75 -2.41 -12.21 -4.22
N ASN A 76 -1.45 -12.00 -5.13
CA ASN A 76 -0.35 -11.07 -4.96
C ASN A 76 -0.37 -10.09 -6.14
N CYS A 77 -0.70 -8.82 -5.89
CA CYS A 77 -0.78 -7.80 -6.94
C CYS A 77 -0.05 -6.53 -6.53
N GLY A 78 0.84 -6.05 -7.40
CA GLY A 78 1.62 -4.85 -7.19
C GLY A 78 1.12 -3.65 -7.99
N PHE A 79 1.30 -2.45 -7.46
CA PHE A 79 1.16 -1.19 -8.19
C PHE A 79 2.21 -0.17 -7.75
N LYS A 80 2.56 0.74 -8.66
CA LYS A 80 3.34 1.93 -8.34
C LYS A 80 2.41 3.11 -8.12
N LEU A 81 2.65 3.87 -7.07
CA LEU A 81 2.05 5.17 -6.90
C LEU A 81 2.66 6.11 -7.96
N GLY A 82 1.83 6.91 -8.64
CA GLY A 82 2.28 7.80 -9.72
C GLY A 82 2.03 7.30 -11.16
N ALA A 83 1.70 6.03 -11.38
CA ALA A 83 1.18 5.56 -12.67
C ALA A 83 -0.30 5.93 -12.82
N THR A 84 -0.58 7.23 -12.98
CA THR A 84 -1.85 7.70 -13.52
C THR A 84 -1.68 7.67 -15.04
N LEU A 85 -2.34 6.73 -15.71
CA LEU A 85 -2.64 6.86 -17.14
C LEU A 85 -3.72 7.93 -17.29
#